data_AF-A0AAY4AHI5-F1
#
_entry.id   AF-A0AAY4AHI5-F1
#
_cell.length_a   1.000
_cell.length_b   1.000
_cell.length_c   1.000
_cell.angle_alpha   90.00
_cell.angle_beta   90.00
_cell.angle_gamma   90.00
#
_symmetry.space_group_name_H-M   'P 1'
#
loop_
_entity.id
_entity.type
_entity.pdbx_description
1 polymer ?
#
loop_
_entity_poly.entity_id
_entity_poly.type
_entity_poly.pdbx_seq_one_letter_code
_entity_poly.pdbx_strand_id
1 'polypeptide(L)'
;WSVSRPRSRRRESEGLCGKMENLLKCGRCRSSFYCCKEHQVQDWTKHKRVCRKEADRQPDGDTPAQTPRAPPDGTGTKELITGPAAGSNNAKRNGQTRSHPQKLATEYIVPCMNEHGICVVDNFLGEETGLHILEDVRALHQTGRFTDGQLVSQRSDSSRDIRGDKITWIEGREPGCEKIAFLTSRMDDLVRHCNGKMGNYRINGRTKAMVACYPGNGTGYVRHVDNPNGDGRCVTCIYYLNKDWDAKEHGGLLRIFPEGKAQFADIEPKFDRLLFFWSDRRNPHEVQPAYATRYAITVWYFDADERARAKEKYLTGAGEKGVKVELNKPSEPS
;
A
#
# COMPACT_ATOMS: atom_id res chain seq x y z
N TRP A 1 28.95 -45.68 29.19
CA TRP A 1 28.83 -44.44 29.98
C TRP A 1 28.23 -43.36 29.09
N SER A 2 27.02 -42.90 29.41
CA SER A 2 26.58 -41.49 29.49
C SER A 2 27.70 -40.43 29.35
N VAL A 3 27.56 -39.24 28.73
CA VAL A 3 26.47 -38.51 28.00
C VAL A 3 27.17 -37.58 26.95
N SER A 4 26.60 -36.69 26.12
CA SER A 4 25.27 -36.05 25.94
C SER A 4 25.13 -35.43 24.52
N ARG A 5 23.93 -34.96 24.12
CA ARG A 5 23.75 -34.04 22.96
C ARG A 5 23.81 -32.56 23.40
N PRO A 6 24.39 -31.64 22.62
CA PRO A 6 24.22 -30.20 22.86
C PRO A 6 22.83 -29.72 22.40
N ARG A 7 22.08 -29.07 23.29
CA ARG A 7 20.87 -28.30 22.95
C ARG A 7 21.27 -26.89 22.53
N SER A 8 21.08 -26.52 21.26
CA SER A 8 21.07 -25.09 20.88
C SER A 8 19.79 -24.44 21.42
N ARG A 9 19.94 -23.33 22.15
CA ARG A 9 18.81 -22.64 22.81
C ARG A 9 18.03 -21.81 21.80
N ARG A 10 16.70 -21.95 21.78
CA ARG A 10 15.82 -20.86 21.35
C ARG A 10 16.15 -19.63 22.21
N ARG A 11 16.13 -18.44 21.62
CA ARG A 11 15.99 -17.21 22.41
C ARG A 11 14.50 -16.90 22.50
N GLU A 12 13.87 -17.30 23.60
CA GLU A 12 12.61 -16.68 23.98
C GLU A 12 12.85 -15.17 24.17
N SER A 13 12.13 -14.36 23.40
CA SER A 13 11.86 -12.96 23.71
C SER A 13 10.38 -12.78 24.02
N GLU A 14 9.88 -13.62 24.92
CA GLU A 14 8.58 -13.43 25.56
C GLU A 14 8.64 -12.12 26.37
N GLY A 15 7.60 -11.30 26.27
CA GLY A 15 7.63 -9.92 26.79
C GLY A 15 6.51 -9.00 26.32
N LEU A 16 5.60 -9.48 25.47
CA LEU A 16 4.32 -8.83 25.20
C LEU A 16 3.20 -9.85 25.41
N CYS A 17 2.56 -9.81 26.58
CA CYS A 17 1.22 -10.39 26.71
C CYS A 17 0.31 -9.61 25.75
N GLY A 18 -0.24 -10.28 24.73
CA GLY A 18 -0.90 -9.67 23.55
C GLY A 18 -2.22 -8.94 23.79
N LYS A 19 -2.46 -8.42 24.99
CA LYS A 19 -3.58 -7.54 25.33
C LYS A 19 -3.21 -6.10 24.99
N MET A 20 -3.92 -5.50 24.03
CA MET A 20 -3.72 -4.10 23.63
C MET A 20 -4.62 -3.11 24.39
N GLU A 21 -5.50 -3.62 25.25
CA GLU A 21 -6.45 -2.84 26.05
C GLU A 21 -5.88 -2.46 27.43
N ASN A 22 -6.35 -1.35 28.00
CA ASN A 22 -6.06 -0.91 29.37
C ASN A 22 -4.56 -0.81 29.75
N LEU A 23 -3.71 -0.43 28.79
CA LEU A 23 -2.27 -0.30 28.98
C LEU A 23 -1.90 0.78 30.02
N LEU A 24 -1.16 0.38 31.05
CA LEU A 24 -0.56 1.29 32.03
C LEU A 24 0.51 2.14 31.36
N LYS A 25 0.56 3.44 31.71
CA LYS A 25 1.58 4.37 31.20
C LYS A 25 2.66 4.61 32.25
N CYS A 26 3.91 4.77 31.83
CA CYS A 26 5.00 5.14 32.74
C CYS A 26 4.69 6.49 33.41
N GLY A 27 4.47 6.50 34.73
CA GLY A 27 4.02 7.71 35.44
C GLY A 27 4.97 8.92 35.37
N ARG A 28 6.24 8.72 34.99
CA ARG A 28 7.24 9.78 34.87
C ARG A 28 7.30 10.45 33.49
N CYS A 29 7.30 9.68 32.40
CA CYS A 29 7.43 10.23 31.04
C CYS A 29 6.16 10.10 30.19
N ARG A 30 5.21 9.24 30.59
CA ARG A 30 3.96 8.89 29.89
C ARG A 30 4.10 8.31 28.47
N SER A 31 5.30 8.37 27.86
CA SER A 31 5.64 7.88 26.51
C SER A 31 6.06 6.41 26.42
N SER A 32 5.81 5.59 27.45
CA SER A 32 5.98 4.13 27.38
C SER A 32 4.84 3.42 28.11
N PHE A 33 4.40 2.30 27.53
CA PHE A 33 3.13 1.64 27.80
C PHE A 33 3.37 0.16 28.13
N TYR A 34 2.65 -0.36 29.13
CA TYR A 34 2.86 -1.69 29.69
C TYR A 34 1.51 -2.34 30.00
N CYS A 35 1.29 -3.60 29.60
CA CYS A 35 0.04 -4.30 29.88
C CYS A 35 -0.12 -4.76 31.35
N CYS A 36 0.94 -4.68 32.17
CA CYS A 36 0.87 -4.80 33.62
C CYS A 36 2.09 -4.16 34.31
N LYS A 37 2.07 -4.07 35.64
CA LYS A 37 3.11 -3.41 36.46
C LYS A 37 4.40 -4.24 36.50
N GLU A 38 4.29 -5.55 36.38
CA GLU A 38 5.42 -6.50 36.35
C GLU A 38 6.28 -6.28 35.10
N HIS A 39 5.65 -6.14 33.92
CA HIS A 39 6.36 -5.82 32.68
C HIS A 39 7.03 -4.43 32.74
N GLN A 40 6.39 -3.44 33.37
CA GLN A 40 7.03 -2.14 33.62
C GLN A 40 8.30 -2.28 34.48
N VAL A 41 8.29 -3.12 35.53
CA VAL A 41 9.45 -3.34 36.40
C VAL A 41 10.56 -4.12 35.69
N GLN A 42 10.22 -5.12 34.87
CA GLN A 42 11.20 -5.87 34.06
C GLN A 42 11.91 -4.95 33.05
N ASP A 43 11.15 -4.16 32.30
CA ASP A 43 11.69 -3.23 31.31
C ASP A 43 12.37 -2.00 31.94
N TRP A 44 12.05 -1.64 33.19
CA TRP A 44 12.65 -0.51 33.92
C TRP A 44 14.19 -0.51 33.86
N THR A 45 14.81 -1.69 33.84
CA THR A 45 16.27 -1.87 33.68
C THR A 45 16.84 -1.19 32.42
N LYS A 46 16.08 -1.20 31.32
CA LYS A 46 16.36 -0.55 30.04
C LYS A 46 15.72 0.84 29.99
N HIS A 47 14.40 0.92 30.22
CA HIS A 47 13.59 2.13 30.06
C HIS A 47 14.07 3.30 30.93
N LYS A 48 14.62 3.07 32.14
CA LYS A 48 15.16 4.15 32.99
C LYS A 48 16.23 5.02 32.30
N ARG A 49 16.90 4.51 31.26
CA ARG A 49 17.90 5.24 30.45
C ARG A 49 17.28 6.24 29.47
N VAL A 50 16.02 6.04 29.06
CA VAL A 50 15.29 6.92 28.12
C VAL A 50 14.17 7.70 28.81
N CYS A 51 13.53 7.15 29.84
CA CYS A 51 12.51 7.78 30.68
C CYS A 51 12.92 9.18 31.18
N ARG A 52 14.22 9.36 31.48
CA ARG A 52 14.80 10.61 31.98
C ARG A 52 15.01 11.69 30.92
N LYS A 53 14.79 11.41 29.63
CA LYS A 53 14.90 12.37 28.51
C LYS A 53 13.55 12.91 28.03
N GLU A 54 12.47 12.29 28.50
CA GLU A 54 11.11 12.46 27.98
C GLU A 54 10.19 13.20 28.98
N ALA A 55 10.58 13.27 30.25
CA ALA A 55 9.80 13.94 31.30
C ALA A 55 9.96 15.48 31.29
N ASP A 56 11.05 15.99 30.72
CA ASP A 56 11.45 17.40 30.79
C ASP A 56 10.95 18.21 29.56
N ARG A 57 9.81 17.79 28.97
CA ARG A 57 9.19 18.40 27.79
C ARG A 57 7.73 18.76 28.08
N GLN A 58 7.47 20.01 28.43
CA GLN A 58 6.11 20.57 28.47
C GLN A 58 5.66 21.03 27.07
N PRO A 59 4.35 21.03 26.77
CA PRO A 59 3.78 21.63 25.57
C PRO A 59 3.24 23.05 25.85
N ASP A 60 3.56 24.00 24.97
CA ASP A 60 3.00 25.35 24.99
C ASP A 60 1.75 25.48 24.09
N GLY A 61 0.94 26.53 24.32
CA GLY A 61 -0.24 26.90 23.56
C GLY A 61 -0.25 28.39 23.19
N ASP A 62 -1.25 28.83 22.42
CA ASP A 62 -1.22 30.10 21.69
C ASP A 62 -1.37 31.40 22.52
N THR A 63 -0.95 32.49 21.86
CA THR A 63 -0.67 33.88 22.32
C THR A 63 -1.95 34.77 22.38
N PRO A 64 -1.94 36.13 22.66
CA PRO A 64 -0.84 37.13 22.58
C PRO A 64 -0.76 38.29 23.61
N ALA A 65 0.38 39.03 23.64
CA ALA A 65 0.43 40.52 23.66
C ALA A 65 1.86 41.15 23.68
N GLN A 66 2.18 41.93 22.63
CA GLN A 66 3.09 43.12 22.59
C GLN A 66 4.63 42.94 22.79
N THR A 67 5.39 44.00 22.47
CA THR A 67 6.80 44.00 21.97
C THR A 67 7.63 45.17 22.61
N PRO A 68 8.90 45.54 22.21
CA PRO A 68 9.89 44.93 21.29
C PRO A 68 11.39 44.94 21.74
N ARG A 69 12.20 43.96 21.30
CA ARG A 69 13.57 44.14 20.70
C ARG A 69 14.16 42.81 20.20
N ALA A 70 15.27 42.86 19.45
CA ALA A 70 15.87 41.75 18.68
C ALA A 70 17.42 41.94 18.58
N PRO A 71 18.16 41.18 17.73
CA PRO A 71 18.46 39.73 17.70
C PRO A 71 20.02 39.50 17.87
N PRO A 72 20.68 38.38 17.49
CA PRO A 72 20.29 37.04 16.98
C PRO A 72 20.87 35.89 17.87
N ASP A 73 21.19 34.62 17.50
CA ASP A 73 21.16 33.80 16.25
C ASP A 73 21.18 32.27 16.59
N GLY A 74 21.15 31.39 15.57
CA GLY A 74 21.60 29.98 15.58
C GLY A 74 20.72 28.95 16.33
N THR A 75 19.77 28.24 15.71
CA THR A 75 19.89 27.00 14.87
C THR A 75 20.59 25.81 15.55
N GLY A 76 20.14 24.53 15.49
CA GLY A 76 18.98 23.85 14.89
C GLY A 76 19.14 22.30 15.09
N THR A 77 18.28 21.34 14.70
CA THR A 77 16.89 21.27 14.15
C THR A 77 16.37 19.80 14.34
N LYS A 78 15.15 19.44 13.89
CA LYS A 78 14.68 18.04 13.66
C LYS A 78 13.70 17.98 12.48
N GLU A 79 13.61 16.84 11.79
CA GLU A 79 12.78 16.67 10.57
C GLU A 79 11.50 15.85 10.79
N LEU A 80 10.43 16.27 10.12
CA LEU A 80 9.29 15.44 9.68
C LEU A 80 9.26 15.52 8.14
N ILE A 81 8.86 14.43 7.47
CA ILE A 81 8.77 14.41 5.99
C ILE A 81 7.34 14.75 5.56
N THR A 82 7.16 15.91 4.92
CA THR A 82 5.91 16.36 4.29
C THR A 82 6.19 16.88 2.89
N GLY A 83 5.42 16.44 1.89
CA GLY A 83 5.55 16.88 0.50
C GLY A 83 5.12 18.35 0.29
N PRO A 84 5.70 19.09 -0.69
CA PRO A 84 5.45 20.51 -0.87
C PRO A 84 4.18 20.82 -1.67
N ALA A 85 3.50 21.91 -1.31
CA ALA A 85 2.43 22.51 -2.12
C ALA A 85 3.01 23.48 -3.17
N ALA A 86 2.30 23.65 -4.30
CA ALA A 86 2.76 24.47 -5.42
C ALA A 86 2.23 25.92 -5.34
N GLY A 87 3.14 26.90 -5.44
CA GLY A 87 2.82 28.32 -5.58
C GLY A 87 3.34 28.88 -6.92
N SER A 88 2.59 29.82 -7.51
CA SER A 88 2.89 30.35 -8.86
C SER A 88 3.65 31.67 -8.80
N ASN A 89 4.68 31.83 -9.65
CA ASN A 89 4.91 33.09 -10.38
C ASN A 89 5.87 32.94 -11.58
N ASN A 90 5.94 33.98 -12.42
CA ASN A 90 6.32 33.88 -13.83
C ASN A 90 7.70 34.49 -14.16
N ALA A 91 8.58 33.73 -14.82
CA ALA A 91 9.82 34.25 -15.43
C ALA A 91 10.25 33.39 -16.64
N LYS A 92 10.47 34.02 -17.80
CA LYS A 92 10.94 33.33 -19.02
C LYS A 92 12.46 33.15 -19.02
N ARG A 93 12.94 31.92 -19.19
CA ARG A 93 14.24 31.66 -19.83
C ARG A 93 14.24 30.30 -20.54
N ASN A 94 14.90 30.22 -21.69
CA ASN A 94 14.81 29.07 -22.58
C ASN A 94 15.68 27.90 -22.10
N GLY A 95 15.10 26.72 -21.96
CA GLY A 95 15.72 25.49 -21.49
C GLY A 95 14.65 24.46 -21.19
N GLN A 96 14.83 23.21 -21.61
CA GLN A 96 13.77 22.19 -21.57
C GLN A 96 13.32 21.88 -20.13
N THR A 97 12.16 22.41 -19.76
CA THR A 97 11.50 22.12 -18.49
C THR A 97 10.99 20.69 -18.49
N ARG A 98 11.79 19.76 -17.92
CA ARG A 98 11.35 18.38 -17.62
C ARG A 98 9.96 18.42 -17.01
N SER A 99 9.03 17.69 -17.61
CA SER A 99 7.62 17.77 -17.25
C SER A 99 7.41 17.37 -15.78
N HIS A 100 6.40 17.96 -15.13
CA HIS A 100 6.06 17.68 -13.73
C HIS A 100 5.93 16.16 -13.44
N PRO A 101 5.29 15.34 -14.30
CA PRO A 101 5.25 13.88 -14.11
C PRO A 101 6.62 13.20 -14.24
N GLN A 102 7.49 13.67 -15.15
CA GLN A 102 8.84 13.10 -15.31
C GLN A 102 9.68 13.30 -14.05
N LYS A 103 9.63 14.50 -13.44
CA LYS A 103 10.33 14.77 -12.19
C LYS A 103 9.82 13.89 -11.06
N LEU A 104 8.51 13.89 -10.80
CA LEU A 104 7.89 13.06 -9.77
C LEU A 104 8.26 11.57 -9.91
N ALA A 105 8.26 11.06 -11.15
CA ALA A 105 8.70 9.71 -11.47
C ALA A 105 10.17 9.45 -11.13
N THR A 106 11.11 10.27 -11.63
CA THR A 106 12.55 9.97 -11.51
C THR A 106 13.21 10.45 -10.22
N GLU A 107 12.67 11.49 -9.59
CA GLU A 107 13.27 12.18 -8.44
C GLU A 107 12.63 11.72 -7.11
N TYR A 108 11.46 11.07 -7.14
CA TYR A 108 10.76 10.56 -5.95
C TYR A 108 10.29 9.10 -6.06
N ILE A 109 9.45 8.76 -7.06
CA ILE A 109 8.84 7.41 -7.14
C ILE A 109 9.90 6.32 -7.35
N VAL A 110 10.84 6.51 -8.28
CA VAL A 110 11.91 5.53 -8.57
C VAL A 110 12.80 5.28 -7.34
N PRO A 111 13.39 6.29 -6.67
CA PRO A 111 14.12 6.07 -5.41
C PRO A 111 13.29 5.36 -4.34
N CYS A 112 12.08 5.84 -4.07
CA CYS A 112 11.21 5.32 -3.01
C CYS A 112 10.81 3.85 -3.24
N MET A 113 10.46 3.48 -4.47
CA MET A 113 10.16 2.09 -4.84
C MET A 113 11.37 1.15 -4.75
N ASN A 114 12.57 1.65 -5.08
CA ASN A 114 13.80 0.85 -5.00
C ASN A 114 14.29 0.66 -3.55
N GLU A 115 14.19 1.69 -2.70
CA GLU A 115 14.68 1.64 -1.31
C GLU A 115 13.65 1.05 -0.33
N HIS A 116 12.38 1.41 -0.48
CA HIS A 116 11.35 1.06 0.49
C HIS A 116 10.41 -0.06 0.04
N GLY A 117 10.19 -0.17 -1.27
CA GLY A 117 9.24 -1.11 -1.89
C GLY A 117 7.77 -0.70 -1.84
N ILE A 118 7.51 0.50 -1.32
CA ILE A 118 6.22 1.17 -1.15
C ILE A 118 6.48 2.66 -1.39
N CYS A 119 5.63 3.35 -2.14
CA CYS A 119 5.72 4.80 -2.39
C CYS A 119 4.32 5.44 -2.36
N VAL A 120 4.16 6.52 -1.59
CA VAL A 120 2.91 7.29 -1.46
C VAL A 120 3.09 8.67 -2.07
N VAL A 121 2.13 9.10 -2.90
CA VAL A 121 2.02 10.46 -3.45
C VAL A 121 0.64 11.00 -3.06
N ASP A 122 0.62 12.01 -2.18
CA ASP A 122 -0.61 12.74 -1.83
C ASP A 122 -0.83 13.93 -2.79
N ASN A 123 -2.09 14.33 -2.98
CA ASN A 123 -2.51 15.40 -3.88
C ASN A 123 -2.10 15.18 -5.35
N PHE A 124 -2.30 13.96 -5.87
CA PHE A 124 -1.81 13.54 -7.17
C PHE A 124 -2.43 14.31 -8.36
N LEU A 125 -3.74 14.57 -8.34
CA LEU A 125 -4.48 15.17 -9.46
C LEU A 125 -5.19 16.49 -9.11
N GLY A 126 -5.19 16.89 -7.84
CA GLY A 126 -5.92 18.04 -7.33
C GLY A 126 -7.41 17.74 -7.08
N GLU A 127 -8.01 18.50 -6.16
CA GLU A 127 -9.35 18.24 -5.65
C GLU A 127 -10.43 18.20 -6.73
N GLU A 128 -10.42 19.13 -7.68
CA GLU A 128 -11.37 19.17 -8.79
C GLU A 128 -11.34 17.86 -9.61
N THR A 129 -10.15 17.34 -9.92
CA THR A 129 -10.01 16.10 -10.67
C THR A 129 -10.46 14.90 -9.85
N GLY A 130 -10.04 14.83 -8.57
CA GLY A 130 -10.42 13.76 -7.65
C GLY A 130 -11.93 13.68 -7.41
N LEU A 131 -12.62 14.83 -7.34
CA LEU A 131 -14.07 14.91 -7.19
C LEU A 131 -14.79 14.32 -8.40
N HIS A 132 -14.41 14.74 -9.62
CA HIS A 132 -14.99 14.18 -10.84
C HIS A 132 -14.73 12.66 -11.00
N ILE A 133 -13.58 12.14 -10.53
CA ILE A 133 -13.33 10.68 -10.51
C ILE A 133 -14.23 9.98 -9.48
N LEU A 134 -14.46 10.60 -8.31
CA LEU A 134 -15.40 10.09 -7.30
C LEU A 134 -16.85 10.11 -7.81
N GLU A 135 -17.21 11.03 -8.69
CA GLU A 135 -18.52 11.09 -9.36
C GLU A 135 -18.71 9.92 -10.35
N ASP A 136 -17.76 9.66 -11.27
CA ASP A 136 -17.76 8.45 -12.12
C ASP A 136 -17.97 7.17 -11.26
N VAL A 137 -17.19 7.02 -10.18
CA VAL A 137 -17.25 5.86 -9.30
C VAL A 137 -18.59 5.74 -8.55
N ARG A 138 -19.17 6.85 -8.10
CA ARG A 138 -20.50 6.88 -7.46
C ARG A 138 -21.60 6.51 -8.45
N ALA A 139 -21.55 7.01 -9.68
CA ALA A 139 -22.51 6.66 -10.74
C ALA A 139 -22.42 5.16 -11.11
N LEU A 140 -21.21 4.60 -11.22
CA LEU A 140 -21.00 3.16 -11.42
C LEU A 140 -21.58 2.31 -10.27
N HIS A 141 -21.50 2.79 -9.03
CA HIS A 141 -22.05 2.07 -7.87
C HIS A 141 -23.57 2.16 -7.81
N GLN A 142 -24.15 3.34 -8.06
CA GLN A 142 -25.60 3.57 -8.11
C GLN A 142 -26.28 2.78 -9.24
N THR A 143 -25.61 2.59 -10.38
CA THR A 143 -26.13 1.80 -11.50
C THR A 143 -26.02 0.28 -11.30
N GLY A 144 -25.61 -0.19 -10.13
CA GLY A 144 -25.56 -1.62 -9.79
C GLY A 144 -24.50 -2.42 -10.56
N ARG A 145 -23.56 -1.76 -11.25
CA ARG A 145 -22.52 -2.40 -12.08
C ARG A 145 -21.39 -3.09 -11.28
N PHE A 146 -21.54 -3.19 -9.96
CA PHE A 146 -20.58 -3.74 -9.02
C PHE A 146 -20.98 -5.18 -8.61
N THR A 147 -20.01 -6.10 -8.66
CA THR A 147 -20.15 -7.51 -8.27
C THR A 147 -19.29 -7.82 -7.06
N ASP A 148 -19.69 -8.75 -6.20
CA ASP A 148 -18.89 -9.17 -5.04
C ASP A 148 -17.47 -9.63 -5.44
N GLY A 149 -16.47 -9.27 -4.63
CA GLY A 149 -15.06 -9.49 -4.90
C GLY A 149 -14.69 -10.97 -5.03
N GLN A 150 -14.17 -11.35 -6.21
CA GLN A 150 -13.76 -12.72 -6.50
C GLN A 150 -12.26 -12.96 -6.23
N LEU A 151 -11.89 -14.25 -6.20
CA LEU A 151 -10.52 -14.73 -5.98
C LEU A 151 -10.04 -15.54 -7.19
N VAL A 152 -8.74 -15.52 -7.45
CA VAL A 152 -8.14 -16.16 -8.65
C VAL A 152 -8.19 -17.70 -8.60
N SER A 153 -8.34 -18.29 -7.42
CA SER A 153 -8.12 -19.73 -7.18
C SER A 153 -9.25 -20.51 -6.51
N GLN A 154 -10.38 -19.89 -6.15
CA GLN A 154 -11.50 -20.55 -5.46
C GLN A 154 -12.82 -20.48 -6.24
N ARG A 155 -13.59 -21.57 -6.16
CA ARG A 155 -14.94 -21.74 -6.73
C ARG A 155 -15.93 -22.16 -5.64
N SER A 156 -15.95 -21.44 -4.52
CA SER A 156 -16.80 -21.70 -3.35
C SER A 156 -17.45 -20.40 -2.88
N ASP A 157 -18.66 -20.51 -2.31
CA ASP A 157 -19.49 -19.34 -1.92
C ASP A 157 -18.91 -18.49 -0.77
N SER A 158 -17.82 -18.93 -0.15
CA SER A 158 -17.12 -18.31 0.98
C SER A 158 -16.21 -17.12 0.62
N SER A 159 -16.38 -16.47 -0.54
CA SER A 159 -15.49 -15.36 -0.94
C SER A 159 -15.56 -14.16 0.02
N ARG A 160 -16.73 -13.94 0.62
CA ARG A 160 -17.01 -12.88 1.59
C ARG A 160 -16.21 -12.99 2.90
N ASP A 161 -15.79 -14.19 3.27
CA ASP A 161 -14.95 -14.44 4.45
C ASP A 161 -13.49 -13.98 4.24
N ILE A 162 -13.09 -13.78 2.98
CA ILE A 162 -11.74 -13.40 2.57
C ILE A 162 -11.70 -11.92 2.15
N ARG A 163 -12.73 -11.44 1.43
CA ARG A 163 -12.88 -10.04 1.02
C ARG A 163 -14.35 -9.59 1.02
N GLY A 164 -14.63 -8.49 1.69
CA GLY A 164 -15.98 -7.91 1.83
C GLY A 164 -16.30 -6.79 0.83
N ASP A 165 -15.45 -6.56 -0.17
CA ASP A 165 -15.65 -5.50 -1.16
C ASP A 165 -16.44 -5.97 -2.40
N LYS A 166 -17.07 -4.99 -3.05
CA LYS A 166 -17.63 -5.15 -4.40
C LYS A 166 -16.70 -4.47 -5.40
N ILE A 167 -16.58 -5.03 -6.60
CA ILE A 167 -15.70 -4.52 -7.65
C ILE A 167 -16.41 -4.39 -9.00
N THR A 168 -15.86 -3.54 -9.86
CA THR A 168 -16.16 -3.53 -11.30
C THR A 168 -14.90 -3.23 -12.10
N TRP A 169 -14.81 -3.72 -13.35
CA TRP A 169 -13.62 -3.61 -14.19
C TRP A 169 -13.85 -2.64 -15.35
N ILE A 170 -13.13 -1.52 -15.35
CA ILE A 170 -13.28 -0.43 -16.31
C ILE A 170 -12.08 -0.39 -17.26
N GLU A 171 -12.34 -0.35 -18.57
CA GLU A 171 -11.32 -0.21 -19.62
C GLU A 171 -10.93 1.24 -19.89
N GLY A 172 -11.85 2.18 -19.64
CA GLY A 172 -11.70 3.60 -19.94
C GLY A 172 -12.26 4.00 -21.31
N ARG A 173 -13.24 3.23 -21.82
CA ARG A 173 -14.04 3.57 -23.03
C ARG A 173 -15.55 3.43 -22.82
N GLU A 174 -15.95 3.02 -21.62
CA GLU A 174 -17.33 2.99 -21.16
C GLU A 174 -17.84 4.43 -20.94
N PRO A 175 -19.08 4.77 -21.34
CA PRO A 175 -19.65 6.09 -21.06
C PRO A 175 -19.79 6.34 -19.54
N GLY A 176 -19.49 7.56 -19.10
CA GLY A 176 -19.50 7.90 -17.66
C GLY A 176 -18.34 7.28 -16.89
N CYS A 177 -17.20 7.11 -17.55
CA CYS A 177 -15.93 6.62 -17.00
C CYS A 177 -14.73 7.42 -17.54
N GLU A 178 -14.96 8.60 -18.13
CA GLU A 178 -13.96 9.41 -18.82
C GLU A 178 -12.91 9.98 -17.84
N LYS A 179 -13.28 10.21 -16.58
CA LYS A 179 -12.37 10.70 -15.54
C LYS A 179 -11.58 9.54 -14.94
N ILE A 180 -12.17 8.35 -14.81
CA ILE A 180 -11.44 7.10 -14.52
C ILE A 180 -10.43 6.80 -15.65
N ALA A 181 -10.81 6.96 -16.92
CA ALA A 181 -9.91 6.81 -18.05
C ALA A 181 -8.73 7.79 -17.96
N PHE A 182 -9.01 9.07 -17.70
CA PHE A 182 -8.00 10.10 -17.47
C PHE A 182 -7.03 9.73 -16.34
N LEU A 183 -7.53 9.33 -15.16
CA LEU A 183 -6.71 8.84 -14.05
C LEU A 183 -5.73 7.75 -14.49
N THR A 184 -6.21 6.71 -15.20
CA THR A 184 -5.31 5.63 -15.63
C THR A 184 -4.25 6.09 -16.63
N SER A 185 -4.57 7.07 -17.49
CA SER A 185 -3.56 7.69 -18.37
C SER A 185 -2.49 8.46 -17.58
N ARG A 186 -2.85 9.10 -16.46
CA ARG A 186 -1.89 9.78 -15.57
C ARG A 186 -1.00 8.78 -14.84
N MET A 187 -1.54 7.63 -14.43
CA MET A 187 -0.74 6.52 -13.87
C MET A 187 0.25 5.96 -14.92
N ASP A 188 -0.22 5.70 -16.14
CA ASP A 188 0.58 5.16 -17.24
C ASP A 188 1.73 6.10 -17.64
N ASP A 189 1.50 7.42 -17.61
CA ASP A 189 2.54 8.43 -17.84
C ASP A 189 3.66 8.36 -16.78
N LEU A 190 3.32 8.26 -15.50
CA LEU A 190 4.32 8.10 -14.43
C LEU A 190 5.13 6.82 -14.63
N VAL A 191 4.44 5.69 -14.82
CA VAL A 191 5.11 4.38 -14.97
C VAL A 191 5.99 4.33 -16.22
N ARG A 192 5.61 5.02 -17.31
CA ARG A 192 6.46 5.17 -18.51
C ARG A 192 7.76 5.92 -18.24
N HIS A 193 7.75 6.92 -17.35
CA HIS A 193 8.96 7.62 -16.91
C HIS A 193 9.79 6.82 -15.88
N CYS A 194 9.16 5.92 -15.12
CA CYS A 194 9.80 4.99 -14.18
C CYS A 194 10.36 3.70 -14.81
N ASN A 195 9.92 3.34 -16.01
CA ASN A 195 10.24 2.06 -16.64
C ASN A 195 11.76 1.86 -16.85
N GLY A 196 12.24 0.63 -16.62
CA GLY A 196 13.68 0.31 -16.64
C GLY A 196 14.51 0.95 -15.52
N LYS A 197 13.87 1.53 -14.48
CA LYS A 197 14.55 2.13 -13.31
C LYS A 197 14.01 1.65 -11.97
N MET A 198 12.79 1.10 -11.95
CA MET A 198 12.22 0.44 -10.77
C MET A 198 12.63 -1.03 -10.78
N GLY A 199 13.68 -1.38 -10.04
CA GLY A 199 14.33 -2.69 -10.10
C GLY A 199 14.74 -3.07 -11.53
N ASN A 200 14.75 -4.38 -11.81
CA ASN A 200 15.09 -4.94 -13.13
C ASN A 200 13.85 -5.19 -14.02
N TYR A 201 12.72 -4.55 -13.75
CA TYR A 201 11.46 -4.81 -14.45
C TYR A 201 11.35 -4.10 -15.79
N ARG A 202 10.76 -4.79 -16.78
CA ARG A 202 10.46 -4.29 -18.11
C ARG A 202 8.95 -4.20 -18.27
N ILE A 203 8.36 -3.10 -17.78
CA ILE A 203 6.91 -2.93 -17.78
C ILE A 203 6.41 -2.70 -19.21
N ASN A 204 5.50 -3.54 -19.69
CA ASN A 204 4.97 -3.47 -21.07
C ASN A 204 3.43 -3.39 -21.16
N GLY A 205 2.73 -3.36 -20.04
CA GLY A 205 1.27 -3.23 -20.00
C GLY A 205 0.73 -3.27 -18.57
N ARG A 206 -0.60 -3.24 -18.44
CA ARG A 206 -1.33 -3.34 -17.17
C ARG A 206 -2.68 -4.02 -17.32
N THR A 207 -3.38 -4.21 -16.22
CA THR A 207 -4.80 -4.57 -16.18
C THR A 207 -5.72 -3.42 -16.62
N LYS A 208 -7.00 -3.75 -16.85
CA LYS A 208 -8.11 -2.80 -16.66
C LYS A 208 -8.08 -2.21 -15.23
N ALA A 209 -8.77 -1.10 -15.01
CA ALA A 209 -8.95 -0.55 -13.68
C ALA A 209 -9.98 -1.38 -12.90
N MET A 210 -9.58 -1.95 -11.76
CA MET A 210 -10.50 -2.50 -10.78
C MET A 210 -10.97 -1.37 -9.87
N VAL A 211 -12.19 -0.89 -10.07
CA VAL A 211 -12.86 0.02 -9.14
C VAL A 211 -13.44 -0.83 -8.03
N ALA A 212 -13.12 -0.52 -6.77
CA ALA A 212 -13.53 -1.27 -5.59
C ALA A 212 -14.31 -0.39 -4.60
N CYS A 213 -15.29 -1.00 -3.93
CA CYS A 213 -16.16 -0.40 -2.93
C CYS A 213 -16.29 -1.35 -1.73
N TYR A 214 -15.74 -0.94 -0.59
CA TYR A 214 -15.97 -1.59 0.70
C TYR A 214 -17.16 -0.86 1.35
N PRO A 215 -18.33 -1.49 1.54
CA PRO A 215 -19.57 -0.80 1.90
C PRO A 215 -19.70 -0.41 3.39
N GLY A 216 -18.60 -0.34 4.14
CA GLY A 216 -18.61 -0.16 5.59
C GLY A 216 -18.93 -1.47 6.32
N ASN A 217 -19.64 -1.39 7.46
CA ASN A 217 -20.10 -2.55 8.26
C ASN A 217 -19.00 -3.54 8.70
N GLY A 218 -17.76 -3.07 8.86
CA GLY A 218 -16.61 -3.90 9.21
C GLY A 218 -16.01 -4.70 8.05
N THR A 219 -16.44 -4.46 6.81
CA THR A 219 -15.88 -5.14 5.62
C THR A 219 -14.40 -4.79 5.43
N GLY A 220 -13.60 -5.80 5.09
CA GLY A 220 -12.16 -5.68 4.88
C GLY A 220 -11.66 -6.72 3.88
N TYR A 221 -10.34 -6.93 3.83
CA TYR A 221 -9.70 -7.98 3.05
C TYR A 221 -8.58 -8.57 3.91
N VAL A 222 -8.67 -9.87 4.20
CA VAL A 222 -7.66 -10.62 4.96
C VAL A 222 -6.26 -10.51 4.34
N ARG A 223 -5.23 -10.79 5.16
CA ARG A 223 -3.83 -10.68 4.73
C ARG A 223 -3.52 -11.61 3.56
N HIS A 224 -3.09 -11.03 2.44
CA HIS A 224 -2.73 -11.73 1.22
C HIS A 224 -1.45 -11.16 0.60
N VAL A 225 -1.02 -11.77 -0.50
CA VAL A 225 0.01 -11.24 -1.42
C VAL A 225 -0.67 -11.14 -2.78
N ASP A 226 -0.40 -10.07 -3.52
CA ASP A 226 -1.09 -9.81 -4.77
C ASP A 226 -0.70 -10.83 -5.85
N ASN A 227 0.61 -10.97 -6.11
CA ASN A 227 1.22 -11.96 -7.00
C ASN A 227 2.05 -12.97 -6.20
N PRO A 228 1.44 -14.03 -5.61
CA PRO A 228 2.16 -15.02 -4.83
C PRO A 228 2.91 -16.04 -5.69
N ASN A 229 2.54 -16.22 -6.97
CA ASN A 229 2.86 -17.40 -7.78
C ASN A 229 3.56 -17.09 -9.13
N GLY A 230 3.85 -15.83 -9.42
CA GLY A 230 4.52 -15.41 -10.65
C GLY A 230 3.57 -15.28 -11.84
N ASP A 231 2.46 -14.55 -11.68
CA ASP A 231 1.47 -14.31 -12.74
C ASP A 231 1.84 -13.18 -13.72
N GLY A 232 2.94 -12.47 -13.47
CA GLY A 232 3.45 -11.34 -14.23
C GLY A 232 3.20 -9.96 -13.62
N ARG A 233 2.32 -9.81 -12.60
CA ARG A 233 2.08 -8.51 -11.95
C ARG A 233 3.28 -8.13 -11.08
N CYS A 234 3.95 -7.03 -11.39
CA CYS A 234 5.16 -6.58 -10.69
C CYS A 234 4.89 -5.37 -9.75
N VAL A 235 4.09 -4.40 -10.19
CA VAL A 235 3.74 -3.21 -9.40
C VAL A 235 2.22 -3.09 -9.28
N THR A 236 1.75 -2.93 -8.05
CA THR A 236 0.36 -2.58 -7.72
C THR A 236 0.28 -1.07 -7.56
N CYS A 237 -0.72 -0.45 -8.20
CA CYS A 237 -0.97 0.98 -8.16
C CYS A 237 -2.41 1.22 -7.72
N ILE A 238 -2.61 1.93 -6.60
CA ILE A 238 -3.92 2.21 -6.01
C ILE A 238 -4.11 3.73 -5.92
N TYR A 239 -5.29 4.21 -6.32
CA TYR A 239 -5.74 5.59 -6.10
C TYR A 239 -6.97 5.60 -5.19
N TYR A 240 -7.00 6.52 -4.22
CA TYR A 240 -8.02 6.58 -3.18
C TYR A 240 -8.90 7.82 -3.30
N LEU A 241 -10.17 7.68 -2.92
CA LEU A 241 -11.24 8.63 -3.24
C LEU A 241 -12.05 9.09 -2.01
N ASN A 242 -11.52 8.88 -0.79
CA ASN A 242 -12.29 9.01 0.44
C ASN A 242 -11.98 10.34 1.12
N LYS A 243 -12.85 11.34 0.89
CA LYS A 243 -12.72 12.66 1.53
C LYS A 243 -12.92 12.52 3.04
N ASP A 244 -12.19 13.36 3.77
CA ASP A 244 -12.39 13.61 5.21
C ASP A 244 -12.32 12.33 6.10
N TRP A 245 -11.55 11.34 5.63
CA TRP A 245 -11.43 10.01 6.26
C TRP A 245 -10.52 10.03 7.50
N ASP A 246 -11.08 10.13 8.72
CA ASP A 246 -10.35 9.70 9.93
C ASP A 246 -10.39 8.17 10.05
N ALA A 247 -9.22 7.53 10.01
CA ALA A 247 -9.10 6.09 10.17
C ALA A 247 -9.35 5.58 11.61
N LYS A 248 -9.42 6.46 12.62
CA LYS A 248 -9.82 6.10 13.99
C LYS A 248 -11.31 5.79 14.09
N GLU A 249 -12.13 6.50 13.33
CA GLU A 249 -13.58 6.38 13.33
C GLU A 249 -14.05 5.43 12.21
N HIS A 250 -13.50 5.60 11.01
CA HIS A 250 -13.93 4.86 9.82
C HIS A 250 -13.13 3.57 9.56
N GLY A 251 -12.01 3.35 10.24
CA GLY A 251 -11.14 2.20 10.04
C GLY A 251 -10.49 2.19 8.64
N GLY A 252 -10.54 1.04 7.96
CA GLY A 252 -10.20 0.92 6.53
C GLY A 252 -8.74 1.14 6.14
N LEU A 253 -7.81 1.11 7.09
CA LEU A 253 -6.37 1.16 6.84
C LEU A 253 -5.94 0.02 5.92
N LEU A 254 -5.10 0.33 4.91
CA LEU A 254 -4.28 -0.70 4.27
C LEU A 254 -3.02 -0.87 5.12
N ARG A 255 -2.81 -2.06 5.68
CA ARG A 255 -1.59 -2.42 6.41
C ARG A 255 -0.71 -3.31 5.53
N ILE A 256 0.48 -2.85 5.20
CA ILE A 256 1.49 -3.61 4.45
C ILE A 256 2.58 -4.10 5.43
N PHE A 257 3.06 -5.33 5.27
CA PHE A 257 4.08 -5.95 6.13
C PHE A 257 5.35 -6.27 5.32
N PRO A 258 6.23 -5.29 5.02
CA PRO A 258 7.36 -5.50 4.12
C PRO A 258 8.29 -6.62 4.57
N GLU A 259 8.65 -7.51 3.64
CA GLU A 259 9.58 -8.61 3.91
C GLU A 259 10.93 -8.10 4.41
N GLY A 260 11.49 -8.78 5.42
CA GLY A 260 12.74 -8.39 6.06
C GLY A 260 12.65 -7.18 7.02
N LYS A 261 11.52 -6.47 7.10
CA LYS A 261 11.34 -5.35 8.05
C LYS A 261 10.58 -5.79 9.30
N ALA A 262 11.01 -5.29 10.46
CA ALA A 262 10.37 -5.57 11.76
C ALA A 262 9.13 -4.68 12.05
N GLN A 263 8.73 -3.86 11.09
CA GLN A 263 7.64 -2.88 11.18
C GLN A 263 6.73 -3.00 9.96
N PHE A 264 5.44 -2.76 10.16
CA PHE A 264 4.45 -2.62 9.08
C PHE A 264 4.29 -1.14 8.70
N ALA A 265 3.73 -0.88 7.52
CA ALA A 265 3.30 0.44 7.07
C ALA A 265 1.77 0.49 7.04
N ASP A 266 1.19 1.39 7.85
CA ASP A 266 -0.25 1.69 7.82
C ASP A 266 -0.53 2.87 6.89
N ILE A 267 -1.42 2.67 5.93
CA ILE A 267 -1.74 3.64 4.88
C ILE A 267 -3.24 3.96 4.96
N GLU A 268 -3.54 5.17 5.41
CA GLU A 268 -4.88 5.74 5.36
C GLU A 268 -5.34 5.93 3.90
N PRO A 269 -6.58 5.55 3.55
CA PRO A 269 -7.10 5.58 2.18
C PRO A 269 -7.59 6.99 1.77
N LYS A 270 -6.77 8.03 1.99
CA LYS A 270 -7.12 9.44 1.83
C LYS A 270 -7.46 9.81 0.39
N PHE A 271 -8.42 10.72 0.21
CA PHE A 271 -8.73 11.31 -1.09
C PHE A 271 -7.50 11.89 -1.82
N ASP A 272 -7.43 11.69 -3.14
CA ASP A 272 -6.34 12.09 -4.04
C ASP A 272 -4.94 11.55 -3.67
N ARG A 273 -4.89 10.48 -2.85
CA ARG A 273 -3.69 9.69 -2.59
C ARG A 273 -3.50 8.63 -3.69
N LEU A 274 -2.32 8.64 -4.29
CA LEU A 274 -1.79 7.58 -5.13
C LEU A 274 -0.76 6.75 -4.34
N LEU A 275 -0.80 5.43 -4.51
CA LEU A 275 0.07 4.47 -3.84
C LEU A 275 0.64 3.48 -4.86
N PHE A 276 1.95 3.27 -4.82
CA PHE A 276 2.64 2.16 -5.50
C PHE A 276 3.26 1.21 -4.48
N PHE A 277 3.22 -0.10 -4.75
CA PHE A 277 4.03 -1.09 -4.05
C PHE A 277 4.32 -2.32 -4.93
N TRP A 278 5.37 -3.08 -4.62
CA TRP A 278 5.68 -4.33 -5.31
C TRP A 278 4.60 -5.37 -5.07
N SER A 279 4.03 -5.96 -6.12
CA SER A 279 2.90 -6.90 -6.03
C SER A 279 3.23 -8.26 -5.43
N ASP A 280 4.51 -8.63 -5.38
CA ASP A 280 4.94 -9.98 -4.97
C ASP A 280 5.11 -10.13 -3.45
N ARG A 281 5.75 -11.24 -3.05
CA ARG A 281 5.95 -11.66 -1.66
C ARG A 281 6.69 -10.66 -0.78
N ARG A 282 7.31 -9.62 -1.36
CA ARG A 282 7.89 -8.50 -0.61
C ARG A 282 6.85 -7.67 0.15
N ASN A 283 5.59 -7.61 -0.30
CA ASN A 283 4.53 -6.82 0.35
C ASN A 283 3.24 -7.61 0.61
N PRO A 284 3.24 -8.59 1.54
CA PRO A 284 2.00 -9.13 2.10
C PRO A 284 1.23 -8.01 2.80
N HIS A 285 -0.07 -7.90 2.57
CA HIS A 285 -0.89 -6.78 3.06
C HIS A 285 -2.35 -7.16 3.33
N GLU A 286 -3.03 -6.37 4.15
CA GLU A 286 -4.43 -6.54 4.57
C GLU A 286 -5.18 -5.20 4.54
N VAL A 287 -6.47 -5.22 4.23
CA VAL A 287 -7.37 -4.06 4.41
C VAL A 287 -8.15 -4.30 5.69
N GLN A 288 -7.87 -3.49 6.71
CA GLN A 288 -8.56 -3.55 7.99
C GLN A 288 -10.06 -3.22 7.84
N PRO A 289 -10.93 -3.71 8.76
CA PRO A 289 -12.35 -3.40 8.78
C PRO A 289 -12.65 -1.91 8.54
N ALA A 290 -13.44 -1.62 7.50
CA ALA A 290 -13.97 -0.30 7.20
C ALA A 290 -15.39 -0.17 7.74
N TYR A 291 -15.69 0.95 8.40
CA TYR A 291 -17.01 1.23 9.00
C TYR A 291 -17.83 2.26 8.21
N ALA A 292 -17.19 2.99 7.28
CA ALA A 292 -17.85 3.79 6.24
C ALA A 292 -17.52 3.28 4.84
N THR A 293 -18.28 3.76 3.84
CA THR A 293 -18.08 3.40 2.42
C THR A 293 -16.72 3.89 1.92
N ARG A 294 -15.85 2.96 1.54
CA ARG A 294 -14.46 3.21 1.12
C ARG A 294 -14.25 2.77 -0.33
N TYR A 295 -13.99 3.75 -1.19
CA TYR A 295 -13.67 3.56 -2.60
C TYR A 295 -12.16 3.56 -2.86
N ALA A 296 -11.74 2.76 -3.83
CA ALA A 296 -10.38 2.77 -4.39
C ALA A 296 -10.40 2.33 -5.85
N ILE A 297 -9.43 2.77 -6.65
CA ILE A 297 -9.21 2.31 -8.03
C ILE A 297 -7.83 1.68 -8.10
N THR A 298 -7.74 0.42 -8.54
CA THR A 298 -6.49 -0.35 -8.60
C THR A 298 -6.16 -0.74 -10.04
N VAL A 299 -4.88 -0.59 -10.43
CA VAL A 299 -4.31 -1.23 -11.63
C VAL A 299 -3.03 -1.98 -11.24
N TRP A 300 -2.77 -3.09 -11.93
CA TRP A 300 -1.51 -3.83 -11.79
C TRP A 300 -0.73 -3.78 -13.09
N TYR A 301 0.54 -3.38 -12.99
CA TYR A 301 1.48 -3.34 -14.10
C TYR A 301 2.17 -4.70 -14.27
N PHE A 302 2.31 -5.13 -15.52
CA PHE A 302 2.92 -6.40 -15.89
C PHE A 302 4.39 -6.22 -16.25
N ASP A 303 5.26 -7.06 -15.68
CA ASP A 303 6.59 -7.29 -16.25
C ASP A 303 6.47 -8.14 -17.52
N ALA A 304 7.16 -7.73 -18.59
CA ALA A 304 7.10 -8.39 -19.89
C ALA A 304 7.47 -9.87 -19.83
N ASP A 305 8.54 -10.19 -19.11
CA ASP A 305 9.20 -11.50 -19.21
C ASP A 305 8.57 -12.48 -18.22
N GLU A 306 8.17 -12.04 -17.02
CA GLU A 306 7.34 -12.84 -16.12
C GLU A 306 5.94 -13.08 -16.70
N ARG A 307 5.29 -12.07 -17.29
CA ARG A 307 3.96 -12.24 -17.88
C ARG A 307 3.96 -13.15 -19.11
N ALA A 308 5.08 -13.22 -19.86
CA ALA A 308 5.27 -14.21 -20.91
C ALA A 308 5.31 -15.64 -20.33
N ARG A 309 6.19 -15.90 -19.36
CA ARG A 309 6.29 -17.21 -18.67
C ARG A 309 4.98 -17.63 -18.00
N ALA A 310 4.22 -16.69 -17.45
CA ALA A 310 2.91 -16.94 -16.84
C ALA A 310 1.86 -17.40 -17.85
N LYS A 311 1.82 -16.78 -19.05
CA LYS A 311 0.93 -17.21 -20.15
C LYS A 311 1.30 -18.59 -20.68
N GLU A 312 2.58 -18.86 -20.87
CA GLU A 312 3.10 -20.15 -21.32
C GLU A 312 2.68 -21.27 -20.37
N LYS A 313 2.91 -21.11 -19.05
CA LYS A 313 2.45 -22.05 -18.01
C LYS A 313 0.94 -22.28 -18.02
N TYR A 314 0.15 -21.24 -18.29
CA TYR A 314 -1.32 -21.37 -18.39
C TYR A 314 -1.75 -22.21 -19.60
N LEU A 315 -1.06 -22.07 -20.73
CA LEU A 315 -1.34 -22.84 -21.95
C LEU A 315 -0.89 -24.30 -21.81
N THR A 316 0.31 -24.55 -21.27
CA THR A 316 0.82 -25.91 -21.08
C THR A 316 0.10 -26.66 -19.96
N GLY A 317 -0.14 -26.02 -18.82
CA GLY A 317 -0.88 -26.61 -17.69
C GLY A 317 -2.38 -26.82 -17.95
N ALA A 318 -2.98 -26.07 -18.88
CA ALA A 318 -4.29 -26.42 -19.43
C ALA A 318 -4.20 -27.63 -20.38
N GLY A 319 -3.10 -27.73 -21.13
CA GLY A 319 -2.79 -28.84 -22.04
C GLY A 319 -2.62 -30.20 -21.36
N GLU A 320 -2.16 -30.27 -20.10
CA GLU A 320 -2.00 -31.55 -19.37
C GLU A 320 -3.33 -32.27 -19.04
N LYS A 321 -4.49 -31.62 -19.25
CA LYS A 321 -5.79 -32.31 -19.26
C LYS A 321 -6.16 -32.93 -20.62
N GLY A 322 -5.42 -32.58 -21.68
CA GLY A 322 -5.46 -33.27 -22.97
C GLY A 322 -4.34 -34.30 -23.01
N VAL A 323 -4.64 -35.56 -22.65
CA VAL A 323 -3.67 -36.66 -22.75
C VAL A 323 -3.15 -36.73 -24.18
N LYS A 324 -1.84 -36.49 -24.35
CA LYS A 324 -1.16 -36.63 -25.63
C LYS A 324 -0.93 -38.10 -25.93
N VAL A 325 -1.99 -38.79 -26.35
CA VAL A 325 -1.94 -40.18 -26.81
C VAL A 325 -1.02 -40.24 -28.03
N GLU A 326 0.11 -40.92 -27.91
CA GLU A 326 0.93 -41.24 -29.07
C GLU A 326 0.20 -42.26 -29.94
N LEU A 327 0.22 -42.05 -31.26
CA LEU A 327 -0.34 -43.02 -32.19
C LEU A 327 0.53 -44.28 -32.19
N ASN A 328 -0.07 -45.43 -31.90
CA ASN A 328 0.60 -46.72 -31.99
C ASN A 328 1.25 -46.89 -33.36
N LYS A 329 2.51 -47.33 -33.38
CA LYS A 329 3.20 -47.70 -34.62
C LYS A 329 2.46 -48.86 -35.30
N PRO A 330 2.42 -48.92 -36.64
CA PRO A 330 1.90 -50.10 -37.33
C PRO A 330 2.65 -51.36 -36.88
N SER A 331 1.91 -52.43 -36.59
CA SER A 331 2.46 -53.77 -36.47
C SER A 331 2.93 -54.24 -37.85
N GLU A 332 4.18 -54.67 -37.97
CA GLU A 332 4.68 -55.27 -39.22
C GLU A 332 3.92 -56.57 -39.54
N PRO A 333 3.61 -56.85 -40.82
CA PRO A 333 3.02 -58.11 -41.22
C PRO A 333 4.00 -59.27 -41.04
N SER A 334 3.46 -60.46 -40.75
CA SER A 334 4.20 -61.72 -40.53
C SER A 334 4.62 -62.41 -41.83
#